data_AF-A0A958MUM0-F1
#
_entry.id   AF-A0A958MUM0-F1
#
_cell.length_a   1.000
_cell.length_b   1.000
_cell.length_c   1.000
_cell.angle_alpha   90.00
_cell.angle_beta   90.00
_cell.angle_gamma   90.00
#
_symmetry.space_group_name_H-M   'P 1'
#
loop_
_entity.id
_entity.type
_entity.pdbx_description
1 polymer ?
#
loop_
_entity_poly.entity_id
_entity_poly.type
_entity_poly.pdbx_seq_one_letter_code
_entity_poly.pdbx_strand_id
1 'polypeptide(L)'
;SRDSTATAGTLSTTANREDVTIKLNLTPFISPDTDSVKLKIEQQVKQLSRTKVEADELAKSAVATTKRVIKTQIVVNSGDTAVLGGLMSDVESEDVTKVPVLGDIPILGWLFKGKTVDKRKSNLVVFITPKIIRNTTDNANLLNEKINERITFIQRYMNGRDPHGEAIDKLPRRSFGNNQPPPSSPAPLIDSDDGPDDDGSAFSDDEPKEEPAVETF
;
A
#
# COMPACT_ATOMS: atom_id res chain seq x y z
N SER A 1 8.00 -20.15 16.16
CA SER A 1 8.71 -21.18 16.95
C SER A 1 10.10 -21.33 16.39
N ARG A 2 11.16 -21.18 17.19
CA ARG A 2 12.56 -21.45 16.80
C ARG A 2 12.98 -22.71 17.54
N ASP A 3 13.49 -23.71 16.83
CA ASP A 3 14.12 -24.89 17.44
C ASP A 3 15.61 -24.57 17.68
N SER A 4 16.13 -24.87 18.88
CA SER A 4 17.49 -24.50 19.28
C SER A 4 18.31 -25.75 19.57
N THR A 5 19.25 -26.10 18.68
CA THR A 5 20.21 -27.19 18.92
C THR A 5 21.58 -26.57 19.16
N ALA A 6 22.16 -26.81 20.35
CA ALA A 6 23.46 -26.29 20.72
C ALA A 6 24.57 -27.33 20.46
N THR A 7 25.45 -27.05 19.51
CA THR A 7 26.76 -27.71 19.38
C THR A 7 27.83 -26.62 19.45
N ALA A 8 28.71 -26.73 20.45
CA ALA A 8 29.93 -25.95 20.70
C ALA A 8 30.04 -24.56 20.01
N GLY A 9 29.59 -23.51 20.71
CA GLY A 9 30.18 -22.17 20.56
C GLY A 9 29.67 -21.26 19.44
N THR A 10 28.65 -21.64 18.66
CA THR A 10 28.04 -20.70 17.70
C THR A 10 26.51 -20.79 17.76
N LEU A 11 25.85 -19.72 18.22
CA LEU A 11 24.41 -19.57 18.15
C LEU A 11 24.02 -19.30 16.69
N SER A 12 23.59 -20.33 15.96
CA SER A 12 23.03 -20.16 14.61
C SER A 12 21.55 -19.80 14.72
N THR A 13 21.20 -18.54 14.52
CA THR A 13 19.81 -18.10 14.42
C THR A 13 19.33 -18.22 12.98
N THR A 14 18.51 -19.23 12.67
CA THR A 14 17.82 -19.29 11.37
C THR A 14 16.62 -18.37 11.39
N ALA A 15 16.66 -17.28 10.60
CA ALA A 15 15.52 -16.39 10.42
C ALA A 15 14.57 -16.97 9.36
N ASN A 16 13.32 -17.24 9.74
CA ASN A 16 12.29 -17.62 8.79
C ASN A 16 11.62 -16.36 8.23
N ARG A 17 11.68 -16.18 6.91
CA ARG A 17 11.02 -15.06 6.23
C ARG A 17 9.55 -15.40 5.99
N GLU A 18 8.67 -14.50 6.40
CA GLU A 18 7.23 -14.66 6.17
C GLU A 18 6.74 -13.58 5.21
N ASP A 19 6.01 -14.00 4.16
CA ASP A 19 5.48 -13.08 3.17
C ASP A 19 4.27 -12.30 3.68
N VAL A 20 4.32 -10.99 3.44
CA VAL A 20 3.21 -10.07 3.59
C VAL A 20 2.43 -10.07 2.28
N THR A 21 1.29 -10.73 2.27
CA THR A 21 0.53 -10.96 1.04
C THR A 21 -0.98 -10.98 1.31
N ILE A 22 -1.73 -10.65 0.26
CA ILE A 22 -3.18 -10.78 0.20
C ILE A 22 -3.46 -12.05 -0.61
N LYS A 23 -4.17 -13.00 -0.01
CA LYS A 23 -4.63 -14.23 -0.68
C LYS A 23 -6.14 -14.27 -0.69
N LEU A 24 -6.72 -14.60 -1.85
CA LEU A 24 -8.16 -14.78 -2.03
C LEU A 24 -8.37 -16.12 -2.73
N ASN A 25 -9.04 -17.04 -2.05
CA ASN A 25 -9.54 -18.27 -2.65
C ASN A 25 -11.06 -18.18 -2.77
N LEU A 26 -11.57 -18.47 -3.95
CA LEU A 26 -12.99 -18.36 -4.28
C LEU A 26 -13.45 -19.62 -5.01
N THR A 27 -14.57 -20.18 -4.59
CA THR A 27 -15.25 -21.27 -5.32
C THR A 27 -16.68 -20.82 -5.62
N PRO A 28 -16.99 -20.46 -6.88
CA PRO A 28 -18.33 -20.09 -7.30
C PRO A 28 -19.15 -21.33 -7.70
N PHE A 29 -20.44 -21.29 -7.41
CA PHE A 29 -21.44 -22.23 -7.90
C PHE A 29 -22.64 -21.45 -8.42
N ILE A 30 -22.95 -21.59 -9.71
CA ILE A 30 -24.07 -20.93 -10.37
C ILE A 30 -25.29 -21.83 -10.22
N SER A 31 -26.39 -21.28 -9.70
CA SER A 31 -27.65 -22.03 -9.65
C SER A 31 -28.24 -22.09 -11.07
N PRO A 32 -28.69 -23.27 -11.55
CA PRO A 32 -29.26 -23.37 -12.90
C PRO A 32 -30.64 -22.72 -13.01
N ASP A 33 -31.40 -22.69 -11.90
CA ASP A 33 -32.79 -22.24 -11.87
C ASP A 33 -32.93 -20.75 -11.54
N THR A 34 -31.88 -20.13 -10.99
CA THR A 34 -31.87 -18.72 -10.58
C THR A 34 -30.57 -18.05 -11.03
N ASP A 35 -30.59 -16.75 -11.35
CA ASP A 35 -29.36 -15.98 -11.62
C ASP A 35 -28.52 -15.70 -10.36
N SER A 36 -28.57 -16.62 -9.37
CA SER A 36 -27.87 -16.53 -8.10
C SER A 36 -26.58 -17.35 -8.11
N VAL A 37 -25.52 -16.74 -7.61
CA VAL A 37 -24.19 -17.31 -7.45
C VAL A 37 -23.93 -17.56 -5.98
N LYS A 38 -23.72 -18.83 -5.63
CA LYS A 38 -23.23 -19.24 -4.32
C LYS A 38 -21.71 -19.16 -4.33
N LEU A 39 -21.14 -18.38 -3.42
CA LEU A 39 -19.71 -18.13 -3.33
C LEU A 39 -19.18 -18.69 -2.01
N LYS A 40 -18.22 -19.60 -2.08
CA LYS A 40 -17.37 -19.98 -0.94
C LYS A 40 -16.10 -19.16 -0.99
N ILE A 41 -15.82 -18.40 0.06
CA ILE A 41 -14.79 -17.37 0.07
C ILE A 41 -13.86 -17.58 1.25
N GLU A 42 -12.56 -17.69 0.96
CA GLU A 42 -11.50 -17.70 1.96
C GLU A 42 -10.48 -16.59 1.62
N GLN A 43 -10.54 -15.49 2.36
CA GLN A 43 -9.62 -14.36 2.20
C GLN A 43 -8.65 -14.31 3.37
N GLN A 44 -7.39 -14.02 3.07
CA GLN A 44 -6.35 -13.81 4.05
C GLN A 44 -5.55 -12.55 3.71
N VAL A 45 -5.45 -11.62 4.66
CA VAL A 45 -4.60 -10.43 4.57
C VAL A 45 -3.53 -10.52 5.64
N LYS A 46 -2.27 -10.61 5.23
CA LYS A 46 -1.12 -10.43 6.13
C LYS A 46 -0.55 -9.03 5.94
N GLN A 47 -0.20 -8.37 7.03
CA GLN A 47 0.47 -7.07 7.03
C GLN A 47 1.52 -7.00 8.14
N LEU A 48 2.56 -6.20 7.95
CA LEU A 48 3.51 -5.93 9.04
C LEU A 48 2.79 -5.26 10.20
N SER A 49 3.05 -5.74 11.40
CA SER A 49 2.60 -5.12 12.64
C SER A 49 3.50 -3.93 12.94
N ARG A 50 2.88 -2.83 13.37
CA ARG A 50 3.56 -1.61 13.82
C ARG A 50 3.63 -1.51 15.35
N THR A 51 3.49 -2.63 16.06
CA THR A 51 3.66 -2.68 17.51
C THR A 51 5.08 -2.23 17.85
N LYS A 52 5.25 -1.37 18.87
CA LYS A 52 6.58 -1.04 19.39
C LYS A 52 7.20 -2.36 19.86
N VAL A 53 8.31 -2.74 19.25
CA VAL A 53 9.08 -3.92 19.63
C VAL A 53 10.20 -3.41 20.53
N GLU A 54 10.34 -3.98 21.72
CA GLU A 54 11.41 -3.62 22.65
C GLU A 54 12.78 -3.75 21.98
N ALA A 55 13.75 -2.91 22.38
CA ALA A 55 15.06 -2.83 21.72
C ALA A 55 15.80 -4.18 21.68
N ASP A 56 15.60 -5.03 22.70
CA ASP A 56 16.16 -6.39 22.77
C ASP A 56 15.55 -7.35 21.73
N GLU A 57 14.29 -7.12 21.35
CA GLU A 57 13.58 -7.89 20.33
C GLU A 57 13.86 -7.35 18.91
N LEU A 58 14.15 -6.06 18.76
CA LEU A 58 14.55 -5.45 17.48
C LEU A 58 15.96 -5.91 17.05
N ALA A 59 16.87 -6.10 18.03
CA ALA A 59 18.18 -6.72 17.81
C ALA A 59 18.08 -8.16 17.24
N LYS A 60 16.92 -8.83 17.42
CA LYS A 60 16.63 -10.18 16.92
C LYS A 60 15.96 -10.19 15.54
N SER A 61 15.85 -9.02 14.87
CA SER A 61 15.30 -8.82 13.51
C SER A 61 13.90 -9.44 13.29
N ALA A 62 13.10 -9.52 14.35
CA ALA A 62 11.76 -10.08 14.29
C ALA A 62 10.74 -8.95 14.09
N VAL A 63 10.14 -8.88 12.89
CA VAL A 63 9.01 -7.98 12.64
C VAL A 63 7.72 -8.75 12.91
N ALA A 64 6.93 -8.28 13.88
CA ALA A 64 5.61 -8.86 14.13
C ALA A 64 4.71 -8.67 12.90
N THR A 65 3.82 -9.62 12.62
CA THR A 65 2.88 -9.57 11.47
C THR A 65 1.46 -9.72 11.99
N THR A 66 0.52 -8.91 11.50
CA THR A 66 -0.92 -9.05 11.75
C THR A 66 -1.57 -9.85 10.62
N LYS A 67 -2.38 -10.84 10.97
CA LYS A 67 -3.12 -11.69 10.03
C LYS A 67 -4.63 -11.50 10.23
N ARG A 68 -5.35 -11.19 9.16
CA ARG A 68 -6.82 -11.18 9.11
C ARG A 68 -7.30 -12.31 8.20
N VAL A 69 -8.28 -13.09 8.65
CA VAL A 69 -8.83 -14.23 7.90
C VAL A 69 -10.35 -14.11 7.88
N ILE A 70 -10.94 -14.20 6.69
CA ILE A 70 -12.39 -14.23 6.48
C ILE A 70 -12.73 -15.53 5.78
N LYS A 71 -13.60 -16.34 6.38
CA LYS A 71 -14.15 -17.55 5.79
C LYS A 71 -15.66 -17.46 5.82
N THR A 72 -16.29 -17.36 4.66
CA THR A 72 -17.74 -17.20 4.57
C THR A 72 -18.29 -17.87 3.33
N GLN A 73 -19.58 -18.15 3.37
CA GLN A 73 -20.34 -18.68 2.25
C GLN A 73 -21.60 -17.84 2.08
N ILE A 74 -21.74 -17.23 0.91
CA ILE A 74 -22.86 -16.33 0.62
C ILE A 74 -23.56 -16.74 -0.68
N VAL A 75 -24.82 -16.31 -0.83
CA VAL A 75 -25.58 -16.42 -2.08
C VAL A 75 -25.97 -15.02 -2.50
N VAL A 76 -25.63 -14.64 -3.72
CA VAL A 76 -25.83 -13.28 -4.26
C VAL A 76 -26.27 -13.40 -5.70
N ASN A 77 -27.16 -12.53 -6.18
CA ASN A 77 -27.50 -12.52 -7.60
C ASN A 77 -26.35 -11.94 -8.44
N SER A 78 -26.29 -12.35 -9.70
CA SER A 78 -25.34 -11.79 -10.66
C SER A 78 -25.57 -10.29 -10.82
N GLY A 79 -24.54 -9.49 -10.58
CA GLY A 79 -24.58 -8.03 -10.63
C GLY A 79 -24.85 -7.35 -9.30
N ASP A 80 -25.41 -8.06 -8.32
CA ASP A 80 -25.67 -7.51 -6.99
C ASP A 80 -24.38 -7.51 -6.15
N THR A 81 -24.22 -6.48 -5.33
CA THR A 81 -23.07 -6.37 -4.42
C THR A 81 -23.45 -6.80 -3.02
N ALA A 82 -22.75 -7.80 -2.49
CA ALA A 82 -22.91 -8.24 -1.12
C ALA A 82 -21.77 -7.74 -0.23
N VAL A 83 -22.11 -7.39 1.01
CA VAL A 83 -21.15 -7.06 2.05
C VAL A 83 -20.80 -8.33 2.81
N LEU A 84 -19.54 -8.77 2.71
CA LEU A 84 -19.04 -9.98 3.37
C LEU A 84 -18.79 -9.75 4.88
N GLY A 85 -18.50 -8.49 5.23
CA GLY A 85 -18.28 -8.04 6.60
C GLY A 85 -17.27 -6.90 6.68
N GLY A 86 -16.98 -6.49 7.91
CA GLY A 86 -15.93 -5.52 8.19
C GLY A 86 -15.33 -5.71 9.59
N LEU A 87 -14.06 -5.33 9.73
CA LEU A 87 -13.36 -5.28 11.01
C LEU A 87 -12.94 -3.83 11.27
N MET A 88 -13.52 -3.21 12.29
CA MET A 88 -13.06 -1.95 12.83
C MET A 88 -12.26 -2.24 14.10
N SER A 89 -10.99 -1.83 14.12
CA SER A 89 -10.09 -1.92 15.27
C SER A 89 -9.70 -0.52 15.68
N ASP A 90 -9.89 -0.20 16.95
CA ASP A 90 -9.39 1.02 17.58
C ASP A 90 -8.39 0.61 18.66
N VAL A 91 -7.18 1.12 18.58
CA VAL A 91 -6.10 0.85 19.54
C VAL A 91 -5.60 2.19 20.06
N GLU A 92 -5.76 2.41 21.36
CA GLU A 92 -5.21 3.55 22.09
C GLU A 92 -4.11 3.05 23.01
N SER A 93 -2.90 3.59 22.85
CA SER A 93 -1.75 3.34 23.72
C SER A 93 -1.35 4.64 24.39
N GLU A 94 -1.25 4.62 25.71
CA GLU A 94 -0.82 5.77 26.51
C GLU A 94 0.51 5.42 27.19
N ASP A 95 1.57 6.13 26.80
CA ASP A 95 2.89 6.03 27.42
C ASP A 95 3.12 7.28 28.28
N VAL A 96 3.30 7.10 29.60
CA VAL A 96 3.56 8.20 30.54
C VAL A 96 4.98 8.05 31.10
N THR A 97 5.84 9.00 30.75
CA THR A 97 7.20 9.10 31.30
C THR A 97 7.21 10.20 32.34
N LYS A 98 7.57 9.90 33.58
CA LYS A 98 7.62 10.91 34.67
C LYS A 98 8.91 10.83 35.46
N VAL A 99 9.36 11.98 35.97
CA VAL A 99 10.45 12.04 36.96
C VAL A 99 9.90 11.53 38.30
N PRO A 100 10.57 10.55 38.97
CA PRO A 100 10.15 10.09 40.29
C PRO A 100 10.06 11.25 41.30
N VAL A 101 9.09 11.21 42.21
CA VAL A 101 8.78 12.25 43.22
C VAL A 101 8.22 13.55 42.62
N LEU A 102 8.91 14.18 41.66
CA LEU A 102 8.50 15.47 41.09
C LEU A 102 7.27 15.36 40.17
N GLY A 103 7.10 14.24 39.47
CA GLY A 103 5.97 14.01 38.56
C GLY A 103 4.63 13.76 39.26
N ASP A 104 4.64 13.47 40.57
CA ASP A 104 3.45 13.17 41.36
C ASP A 104 2.93 14.38 42.17
N ILE A 105 3.62 15.52 42.10
CA ILE A 105 3.19 16.75 42.79
C ILE A 105 1.90 17.27 42.13
N PRO A 106 0.80 17.46 42.90
CA PRO A 106 -0.41 18.06 42.36
C PRO A 106 -0.10 19.46 41.80
N ILE A 107 -0.74 19.84 40.69
CA ILE A 107 -0.55 21.13 39.98
C ILE A 107 0.81 21.25 39.27
N LEU A 108 1.93 20.97 39.94
CA LEU A 108 3.29 21.17 39.38
C LEU A 108 3.86 19.96 38.63
N GLY A 109 3.36 18.75 38.88
CA GLY A 109 3.89 17.51 38.29
C GLY A 109 3.70 17.42 36.77
N TRP A 110 2.86 18.27 36.17
CA TRP A 110 2.71 18.36 34.71
C TRP A 110 3.96 18.82 33.97
N LEU A 111 4.83 19.62 34.62
CA LEU A 111 6.09 20.06 34.01
C LEU A 111 7.18 18.98 34.03
N PHE A 112 6.97 17.93 34.82
CA PHE A 112 7.93 16.83 35.05
C PHE A 112 7.43 15.47 34.56
N LYS A 113 6.36 15.47 33.74
CA LYS A 113 5.84 14.28 33.07
C LYS A 113 5.61 14.55 31.57
N GLY A 114 6.00 13.60 30.74
CA GLY A 114 5.64 13.51 29.33
C GLY A 114 4.55 12.46 29.17
N LYS A 115 3.50 12.79 28.42
CA LYS A 115 2.45 11.86 28.03
C LYS A 115 2.44 11.75 26.51
N THR A 116 2.59 10.54 26.00
CA THR A 116 2.43 10.22 24.58
C THR A 116 1.18 9.38 24.42
N VAL A 117 0.25 9.83 23.58
CA VAL A 117 -0.98 9.10 23.27
C VAL A 117 -0.94 8.70 21.79
N ASP A 118 -0.84 7.41 21.54
CA ASP A 118 -0.86 6.80 20.21
C ASP A 118 -2.25 6.22 19.94
N LYS A 119 -3.04 6.87 19.08
CA LYS A 119 -4.37 6.39 18.65
C LYS A 119 -4.30 5.80 17.24
N ARG A 120 -4.83 4.59 17.05
CA ARG A 120 -4.81 3.88 15.77
C ARG A 120 -6.17 3.27 15.47
N LYS A 121 -6.82 3.80 14.45
CA LYS A 121 -8.05 3.23 13.89
C LYS A 121 -7.75 2.48 12.58
N SER A 122 -8.20 1.24 12.48
CA SER A 122 -8.09 0.40 11.28
C SER A 122 -9.47 -0.10 10.89
N ASN A 123 -9.93 0.28 9.71
CA ASN A 123 -11.20 -0.15 9.13
C ASN A 123 -10.92 -1.07 7.95
N LEU A 124 -11.46 -2.29 7.98
CA LEU A 124 -11.50 -3.20 6.85
C LEU A 124 -12.97 -3.44 6.51
N VAL A 125 -13.34 -3.27 5.25
CA VAL A 125 -14.67 -3.64 4.74
C VAL A 125 -14.46 -4.42 3.44
N VAL A 126 -15.21 -5.51 3.27
CA VAL A 126 -15.07 -6.37 2.09
C VAL A 126 -16.40 -6.49 1.37
N PHE A 127 -16.38 -6.12 0.10
CA PHE A 127 -17.52 -6.19 -0.83
C PHE A 127 -17.22 -7.21 -1.93
N ILE A 128 -18.26 -7.85 -2.45
CA ILE A 128 -18.13 -8.74 -3.61
C ILE A 128 -19.33 -8.61 -4.52
N THR A 129 -19.07 -8.59 -5.83
CA THR A 129 -20.07 -8.46 -6.87
C THR A 129 -19.83 -9.57 -7.90
N PRO A 130 -20.53 -10.71 -7.83
CA PRO A 130 -20.39 -11.76 -8.83
C PRO A 130 -21.00 -11.31 -10.17
N LYS A 131 -20.41 -11.75 -11.28
CA LYS A 131 -20.96 -11.53 -12.63
C LYS A 131 -20.90 -12.84 -13.43
N ILE A 132 -22.05 -13.32 -13.87
CA ILE A 132 -22.17 -14.49 -14.75
C ILE A 132 -21.93 -14.04 -16.20
N ILE A 133 -20.98 -14.68 -16.88
CA ILE A 133 -20.67 -14.42 -18.29
C ILE A 133 -21.18 -15.60 -19.11
N ARG A 134 -22.16 -15.37 -20.00
CA ARG A 134 -22.78 -16.42 -20.82
C ARG A 134 -22.25 -16.49 -22.25
N ASN A 135 -21.78 -15.37 -22.81
CA ASN A 135 -21.30 -15.25 -24.19
C ASN A 135 -19.81 -14.84 -24.24
N THR A 136 -19.08 -15.37 -25.21
CA THR A 136 -17.66 -15.04 -25.45
C THR A 136 -17.46 -13.60 -25.91
N THR A 137 -18.42 -13.00 -26.62
CA THR A 137 -18.34 -11.60 -27.08
C THR A 137 -18.41 -10.63 -25.92
N ASP A 138 -19.28 -10.89 -24.94
CA ASP A 138 -19.46 -10.07 -23.75
C ASP A 138 -18.22 -10.09 -22.84
N ASN A 139 -17.46 -11.17 -22.89
CA ASN A 139 -16.21 -11.32 -22.14
C ASN A 139 -15.16 -10.27 -22.58
N ALA A 140 -14.94 -10.09 -23.89
CA ALA A 140 -13.93 -9.17 -24.38
C ALA A 140 -14.22 -7.71 -24.01
N ASN A 141 -15.47 -7.29 -24.17
CA ASN A 141 -15.90 -5.92 -23.81
C ASN A 141 -15.77 -5.69 -22.30
N LEU A 142 -16.19 -6.65 -21.48
CA LEU A 142 -16.07 -6.58 -20.03
C LEU A 142 -14.60 -6.53 -19.57
N LEU A 143 -13.72 -7.31 -20.19
CA LEU A 143 -12.30 -7.30 -19.86
C LEU A 143 -11.68 -5.93 -20.12
N ASN A 144 -11.96 -5.33 -21.27
CA ASN A 144 -11.45 -4.00 -21.61
C ASN A 144 -11.97 -2.93 -20.64
N GLU A 145 -13.25 -2.97 -20.31
CA GLU A 145 -13.89 -2.08 -19.33
C GLU A 145 -13.20 -2.21 -17.96
N LYS A 146 -13.05 -3.43 -17.46
CA LYS A 146 -12.46 -3.70 -16.13
C LYS A 146 -10.97 -3.38 -16.06
N ILE A 147 -10.23 -3.57 -17.15
CA ILE A 147 -8.82 -3.18 -17.24
C ILE A 147 -8.70 -1.65 -17.16
N ASN A 148 -9.56 -0.91 -17.86
CA ASN A 148 -9.57 0.55 -17.81
C ASN A 148 -9.93 1.08 -16.42
N GLU A 149 -10.98 0.54 -15.79
CA GLU A 149 -11.35 0.89 -14.41
C GLU A 149 -10.18 0.69 -13.45
N ARG A 150 -9.48 -0.44 -13.57
CA ARG A 150 -8.29 -0.76 -12.77
C ARG A 150 -7.17 0.24 -12.97
N ILE A 151 -6.86 0.59 -14.23
CA ILE A 151 -5.80 1.57 -14.54
C ILE A 151 -6.14 2.91 -13.90
N THR A 152 -7.37 3.38 -14.06
CA THR A 152 -7.84 4.63 -13.44
C THR A 152 -7.73 4.57 -11.91
N PHE A 153 -8.11 3.44 -11.29
CA PHE A 153 -7.98 3.24 -9.85
C PHE A 153 -6.51 3.33 -9.39
N ILE A 154 -5.59 2.65 -10.07
CA ILE A 154 -4.17 2.66 -9.70
C ILE A 154 -3.56 4.05 -9.87
N GLN A 155 -3.89 4.76 -10.94
CA GLN A 155 -3.44 6.14 -11.16
C GLN A 155 -3.94 7.07 -10.05
N ARG A 156 -5.22 6.94 -9.66
CA ARG A 156 -5.85 7.81 -8.66
C ARG A 156 -5.42 7.51 -7.23
N TYR A 157 -5.33 6.23 -6.85
CA TYR A 157 -5.19 5.81 -5.45
C TYR A 157 -3.84 5.17 -5.10
N MET A 158 -3.07 4.72 -6.09
CA MET A 158 -1.77 4.06 -5.88
C MET A 158 -0.60 4.84 -6.49
N ASN A 159 -0.81 6.12 -6.85
CA ASN A 159 0.19 6.97 -7.49
C ASN A 159 0.83 6.30 -8.72
N GLY A 160 0.06 5.52 -9.48
CA GLY A 160 0.55 4.81 -10.66
C GLY A 160 1.39 3.56 -10.38
N ARG A 161 1.64 3.18 -9.12
CA ARG A 161 2.35 1.94 -8.78
C ARG A 161 1.43 0.73 -8.90
N ASP A 162 1.69 -0.09 -9.91
CA ASP A 162 0.95 -1.33 -10.15
C ASP A 162 1.80 -2.56 -9.77
N PRO A 163 1.63 -3.11 -8.55
CA PRO A 163 2.38 -4.31 -8.12
C PRO A 163 2.03 -5.58 -8.90
N HIS A 164 0.98 -5.57 -9.72
CA HIS A 164 0.49 -6.75 -10.46
C HIS A 164 0.36 -6.51 -11.98
N GLY A 165 0.89 -5.41 -12.51
CA GLY A 165 0.71 -5.02 -13.92
C GLY A 165 1.27 -6.04 -14.92
N GLU A 166 2.46 -6.57 -14.63
CA GLU A 166 3.16 -7.50 -15.54
C GLU A 166 2.38 -8.81 -15.79
N ALA A 167 1.61 -9.27 -14.81
CA ALA A 167 0.78 -10.47 -14.95
C ALA A 167 -0.48 -10.20 -15.80
N ILE A 168 -1.01 -8.97 -15.72
CA ILE A 168 -2.23 -8.55 -16.43
C ILE A 168 -1.93 -8.18 -17.88
N ASP A 169 -0.77 -7.60 -18.16
CA ASP A 169 -0.34 -7.27 -19.53
C ASP A 169 -0.10 -8.50 -20.40
N LYS A 170 0.16 -9.66 -19.77
CA LYS A 170 0.27 -10.95 -20.46
C LYS A 170 -1.07 -11.58 -20.80
N LEU A 171 -2.20 -11.01 -20.35
CA LEU A 171 -3.52 -11.52 -20.71
C LEU A 171 -3.77 -11.24 -22.20
N PRO A 172 -4.25 -12.24 -22.97
CA PRO A 172 -4.51 -12.05 -24.38
C PRO A 172 -5.62 -11.02 -24.59
N ARG A 173 -5.24 -9.78 -24.91
CA ARG A 173 -6.15 -8.76 -25.42
C ARG A 173 -6.52 -9.18 -26.84
N ARG A 174 -7.60 -9.94 -27.01
CA ARG A 174 -8.16 -10.16 -28.35
C ARG A 174 -8.73 -8.83 -28.83
N SER A 175 -7.89 -8.09 -29.54
CA SER A 175 -8.24 -6.88 -30.26
C SER A 175 -9.22 -7.26 -31.37
N PHE A 176 -10.53 -7.10 -31.11
CA PHE A 176 -11.50 -6.92 -32.17
C PHE A 176 -11.75 -5.42 -32.29
N GLY A 177 -11.56 -4.91 -33.51
CA GLY A 177 -11.32 -3.51 -33.81
C GLY A 177 -12.24 -2.52 -33.10
N ASN A 178 -11.63 -1.67 -32.28
CA ASN A 178 -11.84 -0.23 -32.30
C ASN A 178 -10.56 0.40 -31.74
N ASN A 179 -9.86 1.14 -32.60
CA ASN A 179 -8.62 1.85 -32.30
C ASN A 179 -8.87 3.02 -31.33
N GLN A 180 -9.19 2.73 -30.08
CA GLN A 180 -9.02 3.72 -29.01
C GLN A 180 -7.62 3.49 -28.42
N PRO A 181 -6.65 4.39 -28.66
CA PRO A 181 -5.40 4.33 -27.90
C PRO A 181 -5.75 4.40 -26.40
N PRO A 182 -4.93 3.78 -25.52
CA PRO A 182 -5.10 3.95 -24.09
C PRO A 182 -5.21 5.45 -23.80
N PRO A 183 -6.10 5.89 -22.89
CA PRO A 183 -6.14 7.30 -22.49
C PRO A 183 -4.71 7.68 -22.13
N SER A 184 -4.17 8.66 -22.86
CA SER A 184 -2.81 9.16 -22.66
C SER A 184 -2.63 9.40 -21.18
N SER A 185 -1.63 8.74 -20.58
CA SER A 185 -1.24 9.00 -19.20
C SER A 185 -1.19 10.51 -19.03
N PRO A 186 -1.96 11.12 -18.09
CA PRO A 186 -1.77 12.53 -17.82
C PRO A 186 -0.29 12.69 -17.48
N ALA A 187 0.37 13.63 -18.16
CA ALA A 187 1.76 13.96 -17.88
C ALA A 187 1.88 14.17 -16.35
N PRO A 188 2.97 13.69 -15.72
CA PRO A 188 3.21 14.05 -14.33
C PRO A 188 3.10 15.56 -14.20
N LEU A 189 2.34 16.04 -13.21
CA LEU A 189 2.28 17.45 -12.88
C LEU A 189 3.71 17.88 -12.57
N ILE A 190 4.36 18.55 -13.52
CA ILE A 190 5.58 19.29 -13.27
C ILE A 190 5.14 20.46 -12.39
N ASP A 191 5.64 20.48 -11.17
CA ASP A 191 5.44 21.58 -10.24
C ASP A 191 6.12 22.81 -10.84
N SER A 192 5.34 23.69 -11.46
CA SER A 192 5.81 24.93 -12.05
C SER A 192 5.65 26.04 -11.02
N ASP A 193 6.43 26.02 -9.95
CA ASP A 193 6.53 27.17 -9.05
C ASP A 193 7.86 27.12 -8.26
N ASP A 194 8.88 27.82 -8.78
CA ASP A 194 9.69 28.79 -8.02
C ASP A 194 10.73 29.38 -8.98
N GLY A 195 10.36 30.47 -9.66
CA GLY A 195 11.32 31.38 -10.27
C GLY A 195 11.48 32.58 -9.36
N PRO A 196 12.71 32.99 -8.97
CA PRO A 196 12.88 34.26 -8.32
C PRO A 196 12.92 35.38 -9.38
N ASP A 197 12.10 36.39 -9.11
CA ASP A 197 11.96 37.62 -9.87
C ASP A 197 13.28 38.39 -10.07
N ASP A 198 13.30 39.05 -11.21
CA ASP A 198 14.26 40.00 -11.78
C ASP A 198 14.53 41.24 -10.90
N ASP A 199 15.81 41.56 -10.68
CA ASP A 199 16.27 42.93 -10.43
C ASP A 199 17.48 43.30 -11.31
N GLY A 200 17.19 43.66 -12.56
CA GLY A 200 18.16 44.28 -13.45
C GLY A 200 18.83 45.55 -12.87
N SER A 201 20.14 45.64 -13.06
CA SER A 201 20.81 46.92 -13.30
C SER A 201 21.92 46.74 -14.34
N ALA A 202 21.73 47.43 -15.45
CA ALA A 202 22.65 47.54 -16.58
C ALA A 202 23.96 48.25 -16.20
N PHE A 203 25.07 47.82 -16.80
CA PHE A 203 26.10 48.75 -17.29
C PHE A 203 26.93 48.05 -18.37
N SER A 204 26.91 48.63 -19.58
CA SER A 204 27.72 48.26 -20.72
C SER A 204 29.02 49.07 -20.76
N ASP A 205 29.99 48.50 -21.47
CA ASP A 205 31.18 49.12 -22.08
C ASP A 205 32.37 49.51 -21.17
N ASP A 206 33.44 48.70 -21.22
CA ASP A 206 34.73 49.15 -21.79
C ASP A 206 35.67 47.95 -22.08
N GLU A 207 36.27 47.94 -23.27
CA GLU A 207 37.36 47.09 -23.74
C GLU A 207 38.54 48.04 -24.10
N PRO A 208 39.83 47.66 -24.26
CA PRO A 208 40.65 46.53 -23.78
C PRO A 208 41.94 47.00 -23.03
N LYS A 209 42.81 46.06 -22.58
CA LYS A 209 44.22 45.96 -23.03
C LYS A 209 45.05 44.84 -22.36
N GLU A 210 45.80 44.17 -23.23
CA GLU A 210 47.16 43.63 -23.05
C GLU A 210 47.39 42.30 -22.31
N GLU A 211 47.57 41.25 -23.12
CA GLU A 211 48.58 40.17 -22.96
C GLU A 211 49.97 40.73 -22.61
N PRO A 212 50.81 40.01 -21.84
CA PRO A 212 51.57 38.90 -22.44
C PRO A 212 51.80 37.65 -21.58
N ALA A 213 52.06 36.57 -22.30
CA ALA A 213 52.51 35.26 -21.84
C ALA A 213 53.78 35.29 -20.98
N VAL A 214 53.86 34.39 -20.00
CA VAL A 214 55.13 33.77 -19.56
C VAL A 214 54.87 32.32 -19.13
N GLU A 215 55.61 31.40 -19.73
CA GLU A 215 55.80 30.00 -19.35
C GLU A 215 56.18 29.82 -17.88
N THR A 216 55.92 28.64 -17.31
CA THR A 216 56.98 27.85 -16.65
C THR A 216 56.49 26.41 -16.38
N PHE A 217 57.17 25.47 -17.06
CA PHE A 217 57.36 24.03 -16.82
C PHE A 217 56.19 23.14 -16.37
#